data_AF-A0A438JAX0-F1
#
_entry.id   AF-A0A438JAX0-F1
#
_cell.length_a   1.000
_cell.length_b   1.000
_cell.length_c   1.000
_cell.angle_alpha   90.00
_cell.angle_beta   90.00
_cell.angle_gamma   90.00
#
_symmetry.space_group_name_H-M   'P 1'
#
loop_
_entity.id
_entity.type
_entity.pdbx_description
1 polymer ?
#
loop_
_entity_poly.entity_id
_entity_poly.type
_entity_poly.pdbx_seq_one_letter_code
_entity_poly.pdbx_strand_id
1 'polypeptide(L)'
;MANAHRRRNNVDRIKINGAWCLEENEIREGIGNAFKLLLSSSGVASFISGLQLETLDQLDASTLESPFTEEEVYNVVELQWG
;
A
#
# COMPACT_ATOMS: atom_id res chain seq x y z
N MET A 1 -21.21 -16.53 2.72
CA MET A 1 -20.76 -15.63 3.80
C MET A 1 -19.98 -16.45 4.81
N ALA A 2 -18.65 -16.42 4.70
CA ALA A 2 -17.73 -17.12 5.57
C ALA A 2 -16.82 -16.07 6.21
N ASN A 3 -16.63 -16.15 7.53
CA ASN A 3 -15.67 -15.36 8.31
C ASN A 3 -16.15 -13.99 8.85
N ALA A 4 -17.20 -13.99 9.70
CA ALA A 4 -17.56 -12.84 10.55
C ALA A 4 -17.07 -12.98 12.00
N HIS A 5 -16.15 -13.91 12.30
CA HIS A 5 -15.48 -13.99 13.60
C HIS A 5 -14.16 -13.20 13.55
N ARG A 6 -14.26 -11.88 13.56
CA ARG A 6 -13.10 -10.99 13.68
C ARG A 6 -12.55 -11.10 15.10
N ARG A 7 -11.61 -12.02 15.34
CA ARG A 7 -10.85 -12.07 16.60
C ARG A 7 -10.10 -10.74 16.72
N ARG A 8 -10.47 -9.91 17.70
CA ARG A 8 -9.71 -8.72 18.07
C ARG A 8 -8.41 -9.21 18.72
N ASN A 9 -7.35 -9.32 17.93
CA ASN A 9 -6.02 -9.54 18.46
C ASN A 9 -5.53 -8.20 19.01
N ASN A 10 -5.40 -8.09 20.34
CA ASN A 10 -4.67 -6.98 20.96
C ASN A 10 -3.18 -7.31 21.00
N VAL A 11 -2.32 -6.30 20.83
CA VAL A 11 -0.88 -6.44 20.96
C VAL A 11 -0.45 -5.72 22.23
N ASP A 12 -0.21 -6.48 23.30
CA ASP A 12 0.16 -5.91 24.61
C ASP A 12 1.63 -5.45 24.66
N ARG A 13 2.48 -5.98 23.77
CA ARG A 13 3.88 -5.57 23.63
C ARG A 13 4.47 -6.02 22.30
N ILE A 14 5.41 -5.25 21.77
CA ILE A 14 6.17 -5.60 20.56
C ILE A 14 7.61 -5.14 20.69
N LYS A 15 8.53 -5.79 19.98
CA LYS A 15 9.93 -5.37 19.88
C LYS A 15 10.17 -4.69 18.54
N ILE A 16 10.55 -3.42 18.56
CA ILE A 16 10.81 -2.59 17.37
C ILE A 16 12.25 -2.10 17.46
N ASN A 17 13.05 -2.37 16.43
CA ASN A 17 14.48 -1.98 16.38
C ASN A 17 15.29 -2.37 17.62
N GLY A 18 14.97 -3.50 18.25
CA GLY A 18 15.68 -3.97 19.45
C GLY A 18 15.09 -3.50 20.79
N ALA A 19 14.22 -2.50 20.80
CA ALA A 19 13.57 -1.97 22.00
C ALA A 19 12.16 -2.54 22.19
N TRP A 20 11.72 -2.70 23.44
CA TRP A 20 10.35 -3.11 23.77
C TRP A 20 9.44 -1.89 23.84
N CYS A 21 8.31 -1.95 23.12
CA CYS A 21 7.22 -0.99 23.20
C CYS A 21 6.04 -1.68 23.91
N LEU A 22 5.47 -1.01 24.91
CA LEU A 22 4.45 -1.55 25.80
C LEU A 22 3.17 -0.70 25.76
N GLU A 23 3.32 0.62 25.58
CA GLU A 23 2.18 1.52 25.46
C GLU A 23 1.59 1.44 24.04
N GLU A 24 0.27 1.37 23.92
CA GLU A 24 -0.43 1.32 22.63
C GLU A 24 0.00 2.44 21.67
N ASN A 25 0.24 3.65 22.19
CA ASN A 25 0.73 4.78 21.40
C ASN A 25 2.13 4.55 20.84
N GLU A 26 3.06 4.08 21.67
CA GLU A 26 4.43 3.73 21.26
C GLU A 26 4.43 2.59 20.25
N ILE A 27 3.57 1.59 20.44
CA ILE A 27 3.41 0.47 19.52
C ILE A 27 2.91 0.97 18.17
N ARG A 28 1.85 1.79 18.16
CA ARG A 28 1.26 2.34 16.94
C ARG A 28 2.25 3.23 16.19
N GLU A 29 2.92 4.13 16.90
CA GLU A 29 3.91 5.03 16.31
C GLU A 29 5.14 4.27 15.81
N GLY A 30 5.67 3.34 16.62
CA GLY A 30 6.82 2.53 16.25
C GLY A 30 6.55 1.67 15.00
N ILE A 31 5.36 1.07 14.90
CA ILE A 31 4.94 0.33 13.71
C ILE A 31 4.87 1.28 12.50
N GLY A 32 4.18 2.42 12.64
CA GLY A 32 4.05 3.39 11.56
C GLY A 32 5.40 3.90 11.05
N ASN A 33 6.33 4.19 11.95
CA ASN A 33 7.67 4.67 11.61
C ASN A 33 8.54 3.57 10.98
N ALA A 34 8.46 2.33 11.46
CA ALA A 34 9.17 1.20 10.86
C ALA A 34 8.70 0.94 9.42
N PHE A 35 7.39 0.97 9.19
CA PHE A 35 6.86 0.87 7.84
C PHE A 35 7.28 2.06 6.99
N LYS A 36 7.12 3.32 7.44
CA LYS A 36 7.57 4.49 6.68
C LYS A 36 9.04 4.39 6.26
N LEU A 37 9.93 3.93 7.14
CA LEU A 37 11.34 3.73 6.81
C LEU A 37 11.52 2.68 5.71
N LEU A 38 10.85 1.53 5.84
CA LEU A 38 10.84 0.50 4.80
C LEU A 38 10.31 1.07 3.48
N LEU A 39 9.23 1.85 3.52
CA LEU A 39 8.60 2.41 2.33
C LEU A 39 9.35 3.62 1.73
N SER A 40 10.22 4.27 2.50
CA SER A 40 11.05 5.38 2.02
C SER A 40 12.38 4.88 1.46
N SER A 41 12.89 3.77 1.98
CA SER A 41 14.14 3.14 1.51
C SER A 41 13.92 2.17 0.35
N SER A 42 12.72 1.61 0.22
CA SER A 42 12.29 0.77 -0.88
C SER A 42 11.17 1.50 -1.58
N GLY A 43 11.28 1.74 -2.89
CA GLY A 43 10.11 2.00 -3.71
C GLY A 43 9.21 0.77 -3.61
N VAL A 44 8.23 0.81 -2.72
CA VAL A 44 7.43 -0.35 -2.24
C VAL A 44 6.64 -1.11 -3.27
N ALA A 45 6.77 -0.73 -4.53
CA ALA A 45 6.40 -1.59 -5.62
C ALA A 45 7.26 -2.88 -5.61
N SER A 46 8.56 -2.85 -5.34
CA SER A 46 9.42 -3.97 -5.79
C SER A 46 9.36 -5.28 -5.00
N PHE A 47 8.40 -5.48 -4.07
CA PHE A 47 8.32 -6.74 -3.33
C PHE A 47 6.90 -7.18 -2.93
N ILE A 48 5.90 -7.02 -3.80
CA ILE A 48 4.67 -7.80 -3.65
C ILE A 48 5.03 -9.27 -3.96
N SER A 49 5.03 -10.12 -2.93
CA SER A 49 5.22 -11.57 -3.05
C SER A 49 6.50 -12.03 -3.78
N GLY A 50 7.62 -11.33 -3.58
CA GLY A 50 8.91 -11.71 -4.19
C GLY A 50 9.05 -11.35 -5.66
N LEU A 51 8.12 -10.56 -6.22
CA LEU A 51 8.24 -10.01 -7.56
C LEU A 51 8.89 -8.62 -7.48
N GLN A 52 10.02 -8.47 -8.15
CA GLN A 52 10.63 -7.19 -8.41
C GLN A 52 9.74 -6.42 -9.39
N LEU A 53 8.91 -5.52 -8.88
CA LEU A 53 8.23 -4.54 -9.72
C LEU A 53 9.25 -3.50 -10.18
N GLU A 54 9.35 -3.38 -11.50
CA GLU A 54 10.05 -2.29 -12.15
C GLU A 54 9.29 -0.99 -11.89
N THR A 55 10.02 0.07 -11.59
CA THR A 55 9.44 1.40 -11.49
C THR A 55 9.15 1.90 -12.90
N LEU A 56 7.93 2.37 -13.12
CA LEU A 56 7.56 3.01 -14.37
C LEU A 56 8.47 4.23 -14.63
N ASP A 57 8.77 4.52 -15.90
CA ASP A 57 9.56 5.71 -16.19
C ASP A 57 8.79 6.99 -15.82
N GLN A 58 9.53 8.10 -15.70
CA GLN A 58 8.93 9.35 -15.23
C GLN A 58 7.87 9.92 -16.18
N LEU A 59 7.99 9.64 -17.48
CA LEU A 59 7.07 10.16 -18.49
C LEU A 59 5.75 9.38 -18.47
N ASP A 60 5.82 8.07 -18.46
CA ASP A 60 4.68 7.16 -18.34
C ASP A 60 3.96 7.37 -17.00
N ALA A 61 4.71 7.58 -15.91
CA ALA A 61 4.13 7.89 -14.59
C ALA A 61 3.35 9.22 -14.63
N SER A 62 3.91 10.25 -15.26
CA SER A 62 3.24 11.54 -15.42
C SER A 62 1.99 11.44 -16.29
N THR A 63 2.00 10.54 -17.28
CA THR A 63 0.87 10.31 -18.17
C THR A 63 -0.29 9.65 -17.43
N LEU A 64 -0.03 8.74 -16.49
CA LEU A 64 -1.06 8.12 -15.62
C LEU A 64 -1.68 9.09 -14.61
N GLU A 65 -0.96 10.14 -14.20
CA GLU A 65 -1.51 11.18 -13.32
C GLU A 65 -2.38 12.20 -14.07
N SER A 66 -2.35 12.18 -15.41
CA SER A 66 -3.24 13.01 -16.22
C SER A 66 -4.69 12.53 -16.11
N PRO A 67 -5.67 13.45 -16.05
CA PRO A 67 -7.07 13.09 -16.21
C PRO A 67 -7.31 12.35 -17.54
N PHE A 68 -8.26 11.43 -17.54
CA PHE A 68 -8.74 10.77 -18.75
C PHE A 68 -9.37 11.78 -19.72
N THR A 69 -9.20 11.53 -21.01
CA THR A 69 -9.88 12.26 -22.09
C THR A 69 -11.32 11.77 -22.28
N GLU A 70 -12.18 12.60 -22.89
CA GLU A 70 -13.58 12.23 -23.14
C GLU A 70 -13.69 11.00 -24.06
N GLU A 71 -12.78 10.90 -25.04
CA GLU A 71 -12.70 9.79 -25.98
C GLU A 71 -12.31 8.47 -25.30
N GLU A 72 -11.35 8.49 -24.37
CA GLU A 72 -10.97 7.30 -23.59
C GLU A 72 -12.12 6.78 -22.74
N VAL A 73 -12.87 7.69 -22.09
CA VAL A 73 -14.04 7.33 -21.30
C VAL A 73 -15.15 6.78 -22.19
N TYR A 74 -15.40 7.43 -23.33
CA TYR A 74 -16.44 7.02 -24.27
C TYR A 74 -16.17 5.62 -24.85
N ASN A 75 -14.91 5.34 -25.24
CA ASN A 75 -14.52 4.03 -25.77
C ASN A 75 -14.75 2.89 -24.76
N VAL A 76 -14.48 3.11 -23.47
CA VAL A 76 -14.72 2.10 -22.43
C VAL A 76 -16.23 1.89 -22.19
N VAL A 77 -17.00 2.98 -22.15
CA VAL A 77 -18.45 2.91 -21.94
C VAL A 77 -19.17 2.26 -23.14
N GLU A 78 -18.73 2.51 -24.37
CA GLU A 78 -19.32 1.92 -25.57
C GLU A 78 -19.01 0.41 -25.70
N LEU A 79 -17.79 -0.02 -25.36
CA LEU A 79 -17.39 -1.43 -25.37
C LEU A 79 -18.07 -2.27 -24.27
N GLN A 80 -18.59 -1.65 -23.21
CA GLN A 80 -19.19 -2.34 -22.08
C GLN A 80 -20.72 -2.47 -22.18
N TRP A 81 -21.34 -1.75 -23.12
CA TRP A 81 -22.80 -1.72 -23.33
C TRP A 81 -23.24 -1.94 -24.79
N GLY A 82 -22.31 -2.25 -25.69
CA GLY A 82 -22.57 -2.64 -27.09
C GLY A 82 -22.75 -4.13 -27.31
#